data_AF-A0A931KD85-F1
#
_entry.id   AF-A0A931KD85-F1
#
_cell.length_a   1.000
_cell.length_b   1.000
_cell.length_c   1.000
_cell.angle_alpha   90.00
_cell.angle_beta   90.00
_cell.angle_gamma   90.00
#
_symmetry.space_group_name_H-M   'P 1'
#
loop_
_entity.id
_entity.type
_entity.pdbx_description
1 polymer ?
#
loop_
_entity_poly.entity_id
_entity_poly.type
_entity_poly.pdbx_seq_one_letter_code
_entity_poly.pdbx_strand_id
1 'polypeptide(L)'
;MNLIEVLIQQFASPVALEKLASVTGLSRADLEKAIKGGVPAILGILLKLAGSQAGLGQLTGMLEKVQGLKPEVLEETIGGLDEAKVEKGASVLGSLLSGKGLAIAMLLAKVLGIDAKSIGKLLKTLAPLILGLLANQWKQRGGSPADLSRLLEEQKPNIEAALPKGLSLADIPDLGAGSKISKTMKVVLVAVLVTLAYRAYSDWSGSGKPDAKLPTAEDVAKISAEDGINTPAAADPANALAGFEKISGDLTTQFASLTEVLNTVKDAASAEAARPKVESLAAGLDRIKSLADKLPEEGKAKLTALLNGKLGELTKLIEKLLGIPGVGEKIEPALKLVLDKFKSMES
;
A
#
# COMPACT_ATOMS: atom_id res chain seq x y z
N MET A 1 -6.22 0.58 -28.03
CA MET A 1 -7.66 0.46 -27.72
C MET A 1 -7.98 1.38 -26.55
N ASN A 2 -9.09 2.11 -26.59
CA ASN A 2 -9.48 3.00 -25.51
C ASN A 2 -10.28 2.21 -24.46
N LEU A 3 -9.74 2.08 -23.24
CA LEU A 3 -10.38 1.30 -22.16
C LEU A 3 -11.73 1.90 -21.75
N ILE A 4 -11.83 3.23 -21.80
CA ILE A 4 -13.01 3.98 -21.37
C ILE A 4 -14.16 3.71 -22.31
N GLU A 5 -13.92 3.75 -23.62
CA GLU A 5 -14.94 3.50 -24.62
C GLU A 5 -15.50 2.08 -24.50
N VAL A 6 -14.63 1.09 -24.30
CA VAL A 6 -15.05 -0.31 -24.10
C VAL A 6 -15.92 -0.43 -22.84
N LEU A 7 -15.50 0.18 -21.72
CA LEU A 7 -16.28 0.15 -20.48
C LEU A 7 -17.63 0.86 -20.63
N ILE A 8 -17.65 2.05 -21.23
CA ILE A 8 -18.89 2.80 -21.46
C ILE A 8 -19.82 2.01 -22.37
N GLN A 9 -19.33 1.43 -23.46
CA GLN A 9 -20.15 0.62 -24.36
C GLN A 9 -20.73 -0.62 -23.66
N GLN A 10 -19.92 -1.30 -22.84
CA GLN A 10 -20.37 -2.49 -22.12
C GLN A 10 -21.45 -2.16 -21.08
N PHE A 11 -21.25 -1.10 -20.30
CA PHE A 11 -22.20 -0.71 -19.25
C PHE A 11 -23.43 0.02 -19.79
N ALA A 12 -23.32 0.70 -20.94
CA ALA A 12 -24.45 1.34 -21.60
C ALA A 12 -25.27 0.36 -22.48
N SER A 13 -24.94 -0.93 -22.48
CA SER A 13 -25.74 -1.93 -23.16
C SER A 13 -27.16 -2.00 -22.56
N PRO A 14 -28.22 -2.25 -23.36
CA PRO A 14 -29.60 -2.29 -22.86
C PRO A 14 -29.81 -3.24 -21.68
N VAL A 15 -29.13 -4.40 -21.70
CA VAL A 15 -29.18 -5.41 -20.64
C VAL A 15 -28.50 -4.93 -19.36
N ALA A 16 -27.30 -4.35 -19.47
CA ALA A 16 -26.60 -3.79 -18.31
C ALA A 16 -27.39 -2.62 -17.69
N LEU A 17 -27.97 -1.75 -18.51
CA LEU A 17 -28.79 -0.64 -18.03
C LEU A 17 -30.02 -1.11 -17.25
N GLU A 18 -30.74 -2.13 -17.72
CA GLU A 18 -31.87 -2.69 -16.97
C GLU A 18 -31.45 -3.28 -15.62
N LYS A 19 -30.39 -4.09 -15.61
CA LYS A 19 -29.92 -4.75 -14.37
C LYS A 19 -29.38 -3.75 -13.37
N LEU A 20 -28.58 -2.79 -13.83
CA LEU A 20 -28.07 -1.72 -12.97
C LEU A 20 -29.20 -0.82 -12.46
N ALA A 21 -30.22 -0.51 -13.27
CA ALA A 21 -31.40 0.23 -12.81
C ALA A 21 -32.14 -0.53 -11.70
N SER A 22 -32.32 -1.85 -11.86
CA SER A 22 -32.95 -2.71 -10.84
C SER A 22 -32.20 -2.71 -9.51
N VAL A 23 -30.86 -2.77 -9.54
CA VAL A 23 -30.02 -2.84 -8.33
C VAL A 23 -29.83 -1.46 -7.67
N THR A 24 -29.63 -0.42 -8.49
CA THR A 24 -29.31 0.93 -7.99
C THR A 24 -30.55 1.74 -7.66
N GLY A 25 -31.68 1.47 -8.34
CA GLY A 25 -32.90 2.27 -8.29
C GLY A 25 -32.84 3.54 -9.15
N LEU A 26 -31.81 3.68 -10.00
CA LEU A 26 -31.64 4.84 -10.88
C LEU A 26 -32.56 4.76 -12.10
N SER A 27 -32.98 5.93 -12.59
CA SER A 27 -33.60 6.05 -13.90
C SER A 27 -32.59 5.71 -15.00
N ARG A 28 -33.06 5.26 -16.17
CA ARG A 28 -32.18 4.96 -17.31
C ARG A 28 -31.34 6.18 -17.73
N ALA A 29 -31.93 7.38 -17.66
CA ALA A 29 -31.25 8.63 -17.99
C ALA A 29 -30.14 8.96 -16.97
N ASP A 30 -30.41 8.82 -15.67
CA ASP A 30 -29.40 9.07 -14.64
C ASP A 30 -28.30 8.02 -14.67
N LEU A 31 -28.66 6.77 -14.97
CA LEU A 31 -27.70 5.69 -15.09
C LEU A 31 -26.76 5.88 -16.28
N GLU A 32 -27.27 6.26 -17.45
CA GLU A 32 -26.45 6.60 -18.61
C GLU A 32 -25.52 7.78 -18.31
N LYS A 33 -26.02 8.82 -17.63
CA LYS A 33 -25.22 9.97 -17.19
C LYS A 33 -24.13 9.54 -16.20
N ALA A 34 -24.47 8.67 -15.26
CA ALA A 34 -23.56 8.16 -14.25
C ALA A 34 -22.51 7.22 -14.84
N ILE A 35 -22.83 6.44 -15.87
CA ILE A 35 -21.85 5.61 -16.59
C ILE A 35 -20.89 6.50 -17.39
N LYS A 36 -21.44 7.43 -18.19
CA LYS A 36 -20.64 8.33 -19.05
C LYS A 36 -19.70 9.24 -18.26
N GLY A 37 -20.12 9.73 -17.09
CA GLY A 37 -19.26 10.57 -16.23
C GLY A 37 -18.53 9.82 -15.12
N GLY A 38 -19.12 8.74 -14.60
CA GLY A 38 -18.59 7.99 -13.47
C GLY A 38 -17.49 7.00 -13.86
N VAL A 39 -17.58 6.34 -15.02
CA VAL A 39 -16.50 5.44 -15.48
C VAL A 39 -15.17 6.19 -15.65
N PRO A 40 -15.11 7.33 -16.38
CA PRO A 40 -13.89 8.13 -16.46
C PRO A 40 -13.42 8.64 -15.10
N ALA A 41 -14.34 9.03 -14.21
CA ALA A 41 -13.97 9.51 -12.89
C ALA A 41 -13.38 8.42 -12.01
N ILE A 42 -13.93 7.19 -12.02
CA ILE A 42 -13.37 6.03 -11.32
C ILE A 42 -11.97 5.73 -11.85
N LEU A 43 -11.79 5.71 -13.18
CA LEU A 43 -10.47 5.51 -13.78
C LEU A 43 -9.49 6.63 -13.41
N GLY A 44 -9.95 7.88 -13.33
CA GLY A 44 -9.16 9.00 -12.83
C GLY A 44 -8.73 8.84 -11.37
N ILE A 45 -9.59 8.26 -10.53
CA ILE A 45 -9.28 7.93 -9.15
C ILE A 45 -8.20 6.84 -9.09
N LEU A 46 -8.34 5.77 -9.88
CA LEU A 46 -7.35 4.70 -9.97
C LEU A 46 -6.01 5.20 -10.49
N LEU A 47 -6.03 6.08 -11.50
CA LEU A 47 -4.85 6.73 -12.04
C LEU A 47 -4.15 7.56 -10.97
N LYS A 48 -4.89 8.35 -10.19
CA LYS A 48 -4.31 9.16 -9.10
C LYS A 48 -3.74 8.29 -7.98
N LEU A 49 -4.41 7.18 -7.66
CA LEU A 49 -3.93 6.21 -6.69
C LEU A 49 -2.60 5.57 -7.16
N ALA A 50 -2.56 5.11 -8.41
CA ALA A 50 -1.38 4.49 -9.03
C ALA A 50 -0.21 5.47 -9.24
N GLY A 51 -0.47 6.78 -9.24
CA GLY A 51 0.57 7.82 -9.30
C GLY A 51 1.47 7.90 -8.06
N SER A 52 1.23 7.07 -7.04
CA SER A 52 2.07 6.94 -5.86
C SER A 52 2.52 5.49 -5.66
N GLN A 53 3.71 5.28 -5.09
CA GLN A 53 4.25 3.93 -4.86
C GLN A 53 3.34 3.10 -3.94
N ALA A 54 2.79 3.71 -2.89
CA ALA A 54 1.86 3.07 -1.97
C ALA A 54 0.53 2.71 -2.65
N GLY A 55 -0.07 3.65 -3.38
CA GLY A 55 -1.33 3.43 -4.07
C GLY A 55 -1.21 2.47 -5.25
N LEU A 56 -0.07 2.45 -5.95
CA LEU A 56 0.24 1.43 -6.95
C LEU A 56 0.26 0.03 -6.33
N GLY A 57 0.90 -0.14 -5.16
CA GLY A 57 0.91 -1.40 -4.42
C GLY A 57 -0.48 -1.82 -3.92
N GLN A 58 -1.29 -0.87 -3.45
CA GLN A 58 -2.69 -1.15 -3.08
C GLN A 58 -3.51 -1.58 -4.30
N LEU A 59 -3.33 -0.91 -5.43
CA LEU A 59 -4.06 -1.21 -6.65
C LEU A 59 -3.66 -2.57 -7.22
N THR A 60 -2.37 -2.90 -7.33
CA THR A 60 -1.92 -4.22 -7.80
C THR A 60 -2.42 -5.34 -6.91
N GLY A 61 -2.27 -5.22 -5.58
CA GLY A 61 -2.78 -6.22 -4.64
C GLY A 61 -4.30 -6.38 -4.68
N MET A 62 -5.04 -5.35 -5.11
CA MET A 62 -6.47 -5.45 -5.34
C MET A 62 -6.79 -6.13 -6.67
N LEU A 63 -6.10 -5.74 -7.75
CA LEU A 63 -6.24 -6.38 -9.05
C LEU A 63 -5.95 -7.87 -8.97
N GLU A 64 -5.03 -8.28 -8.10
CA GLU A 64 -4.75 -9.69 -7.81
C GLU A 64 -5.93 -10.43 -7.16
N LYS A 65 -6.75 -9.76 -6.35
CA LYS A 65 -7.91 -10.36 -5.67
C LYS A 65 -9.15 -10.45 -6.56
N VAL A 66 -9.25 -9.62 -7.59
CA VAL A 66 -10.41 -9.56 -8.51
C VAL A 66 -10.13 -10.25 -9.86
N GLN A 67 -9.02 -10.98 -9.96
CA GLN A 67 -8.67 -11.74 -11.17
C GLN A 67 -9.76 -12.76 -11.53
N GLY A 68 -9.98 -12.96 -12.83
CA GLY A 68 -10.93 -13.95 -13.35
C GLY A 68 -12.29 -13.40 -13.78
N LEU A 69 -12.57 -12.10 -13.52
CA LEU A 69 -13.73 -11.39 -14.08
C LEU A 69 -13.53 -11.13 -15.57
N LYS A 70 -13.79 -12.12 -16.42
CA LYS A 70 -13.68 -11.99 -17.88
C LYS A 70 -14.85 -11.17 -18.47
N PRO A 71 -14.65 -10.44 -19.58
CA PRO A 71 -15.72 -9.69 -20.25
C PRO A 71 -16.96 -10.53 -20.55
N GLU A 72 -16.76 -11.79 -20.95
CA GLU A 72 -17.82 -12.73 -21.29
C GLU A 72 -18.60 -13.19 -20.05
N VAL A 73 -17.94 -13.21 -18.89
CA VAL A 73 -18.54 -13.55 -17.58
C VAL A 73 -19.12 -12.30 -16.93
N LEU A 74 -18.89 -11.08 -17.45
CA LEU A 74 -19.48 -9.86 -16.87
C LEU A 74 -21.01 -9.87 -16.99
N GLU A 75 -21.57 -10.36 -18.09
CA GLU A 75 -23.02 -10.43 -18.26
C GLU A 75 -23.65 -11.44 -17.29
N GLU A 76 -23.00 -12.59 -17.09
CA GLU A 76 -23.38 -13.60 -16.09
C GLU A 76 -23.16 -13.08 -14.65
N THR A 77 -22.09 -12.33 -14.42
CA THR A 77 -21.77 -11.72 -13.12
C THR A 77 -22.79 -10.65 -12.76
N ILE A 78 -23.15 -9.79 -13.72
CA ILE A 78 -24.19 -8.77 -13.58
C ILE A 78 -25.55 -9.44 -13.41
N GLY A 79 -25.81 -10.52 -14.15
CA GLY A 79 -27.02 -11.33 -14.02
C GLY A 79 -27.15 -12.08 -12.69
N GLY A 80 -26.02 -12.42 -12.06
CA GLY A 80 -25.92 -13.13 -10.78
C GLY A 80 -25.38 -12.28 -9.63
N LEU A 81 -25.59 -10.95 -9.67
CA LEU A 81 -25.29 -10.05 -8.56
C LEU A 81 -26.24 -10.35 -7.38
N ASP A 82 -25.70 -10.92 -6.31
CA ASP A 82 -26.38 -11.11 -5.04
C ASP A 82 -25.83 -10.13 -3.98
N GLU A 83 -26.51 -10.03 -2.84
CA GLU A 83 -26.11 -9.13 -1.75
C GLU A 83 -24.70 -9.41 -1.23
N ALA A 84 -24.29 -10.69 -1.18
CA ALA A 84 -22.97 -11.10 -0.69
C ALA A 84 -21.83 -10.60 -1.60
N LYS A 85 -22.01 -10.68 -2.93
CA LYS A 85 -21.04 -10.15 -3.91
C LYS A 85 -20.98 -8.63 -3.86
N VAL A 86 -22.12 -7.96 -3.66
CA VAL A 86 -22.18 -6.50 -3.50
C VAL A 86 -21.43 -6.06 -2.22
N GLU A 87 -21.59 -6.77 -1.11
CA GLU A 87 -20.92 -6.47 0.16
C GLU A 87 -19.41 -6.73 0.11
N LYS A 88 -18.99 -7.80 -0.57
CA LYS A 88 -17.58 -8.07 -0.88
C LYS A 88 -16.98 -6.96 -1.76
N GLY A 89 -17.72 -6.50 -2.77
CA GLY A 89 -17.34 -5.36 -3.61
C GLY A 89 -17.20 -4.06 -2.83
N ALA A 90 -18.11 -3.81 -1.89
CA ALA A 90 -18.03 -2.65 -0.99
C ALA A 90 -16.79 -2.70 -0.06
N SER A 91 -16.42 -3.89 0.42
CA SER A 91 -15.24 -4.09 1.26
C SER A 91 -13.93 -3.89 0.49
N VAL A 92 -13.87 -4.42 -0.74
CA VAL A 92 -12.77 -4.18 -1.70
C VAL A 92 -12.61 -2.69 -1.98
N LEU A 93 -13.72 -2.03 -2.32
CA LEU A 93 -13.74 -0.61 -2.62
C LEU A 93 -13.35 0.24 -1.40
N GLY A 94 -13.86 -0.10 -0.21
CA GLY A 94 -13.51 0.58 1.04
C GLY A 94 -12.02 0.48 1.34
N SER A 95 -11.43 -0.69 1.11
CA SER A 95 -9.98 -0.90 1.28
C SER A 95 -9.15 -0.14 0.24
N LEU A 96 -9.60 -0.14 -1.03
CA LEU A 96 -8.91 0.54 -2.13
C LEU A 96 -8.94 2.07 -1.98
N LEU A 97 -10.07 2.61 -1.54
CA LEU A 97 -10.27 4.05 -1.35
C LEU A 97 -9.86 4.49 0.05
N SER A 98 -9.23 3.64 0.85
CA SER A 98 -8.77 3.95 2.20
C SER A 98 -9.88 4.52 3.09
N GLY A 99 -11.11 3.99 2.96
CA GLY A 99 -12.32 4.46 3.66
C GLY A 99 -12.95 5.73 3.08
N LYS A 100 -12.37 6.36 2.05
CA LYS A 100 -12.84 7.63 1.46
C LYS A 100 -13.94 7.47 0.41
N GLY A 101 -14.57 6.30 0.34
CA GLY A 101 -15.65 6.00 -0.61
C GLY A 101 -16.83 6.98 -0.52
N LEU A 102 -17.16 7.46 0.69
CA LEU A 102 -18.23 8.45 0.88
C LEU A 102 -17.86 9.82 0.28
N ALA A 103 -16.61 10.27 0.46
CA ALA A 103 -16.14 11.54 -0.10
C ALA A 103 -16.18 11.53 -1.64
N ILE A 104 -15.77 10.40 -2.24
CA ILE A 104 -15.85 10.18 -3.68
C ILE A 104 -17.31 10.17 -4.15
N ALA A 105 -18.20 9.47 -3.44
CA ALA A 105 -19.62 9.44 -3.78
C ALA A 105 -20.24 10.85 -3.74
N MET A 106 -19.90 11.68 -2.75
CA MET A 106 -20.38 13.06 -2.64
C MET A 106 -19.83 13.96 -3.76
N LEU A 107 -18.55 13.81 -4.11
CA LEU A 107 -17.93 14.54 -5.22
C LEU A 107 -18.62 14.22 -6.55
N LEU A 108 -18.80 12.94 -6.83
CA LEU A 108 -19.50 12.46 -8.02
C LEU A 108 -20.97 12.88 -8.03
N ALA A 109 -21.65 12.81 -6.88
CA ALA A 109 -23.03 13.27 -6.75
C ALA A 109 -23.18 14.74 -7.14
N LYS A 110 -22.27 15.59 -6.65
CA LYS A 110 -22.24 17.02 -6.99
C LYS A 110 -22.01 17.27 -8.47
N VAL A 111 -21.06 16.56 -9.08
CA VAL A 111 -20.68 16.75 -10.49
C VAL A 111 -21.74 16.19 -11.43
N LEU A 112 -22.32 15.03 -11.10
CA LEU A 112 -23.29 14.35 -11.93
C LEU A 112 -24.72 14.82 -11.67
N GLY A 113 -24.98 15.56 -10.58
CA GLY A 113 -26.32 15.98 -10.19
C GLY A 113 -27.23 14.79 -9.83
N ILE A 114 -26.65 13.72 -9.28
CA ILE A 114 -27.33 12.49 -8.84
C ILE A 114 -27.09 12.37 -7.33
N ASP A 115 -28.03 11.83 -6.57
CA ASP A 115 -27.86 11.71 -5.13
C ASP A 115 -26.69 10.78 -4.74
N ALA A 116 -26.03 11.09 -3.62
CA ALA A 116 -24.84 10.37 -3.18
C ALA A 116 -25.12 8.91 -2.78
N LYS A 117 -26.35 8.56 -2.39
CA LYS A 117 -26.72 7.20 -2.01
C LYS A 117 -26.79 6.30 -3.25
N SER A 118 -27.42 6.78 -4.32
CA SER A 118 -27.51 6.08 -5.60
C SER A 118 -26.15 5.98 -6.29
N ILE A 119 -25.35 7.06 -6.28
CA ILE A 119 -23.95 7.01 -6.74
C ILE A 119 -23.13 6.02 -5.92
N GLY A 120 -23.29 5.99 -4.60
CA GLY A 120 -22.60 5.06 -3.72
C GLY A 120 -22.93 3.59 -4.03
N LYS A 121 -24.20 3.28 -4.32
CA LYS A 121 -24.61 1.95 -4.80
C LYS A 121 -23.99 1.62 -6.15
N LEU A 122 -24.08 2.55 -7.10
CA LEU A 122 -23.52 2.37 -8.43
C LEU A 122 -22.00 2.12 -8.37
N LEU A 123 -21.27 2.86 -7.52
CA LEU A 123 -19.84 2.69 -7.32
C LEU A 123 -19.51 1.29 -6.79
N LYS A 124 -20.28 0.79 -5.81
CA LYS A 124 -20.11 -0.57 -5.26
C LYS A 124 -20.35 -1.66 -6.30
N THR A 125 -21.21 -1.41 -7.28
CA THR A 125 -21.51 -2.35 -8.37
C THR A 125 -20.52 -2.24 -9.53
N LEU A 126 -20.19 -1.02 -9.97
CA LEU A 126 -19.34 -0.78 -11.14
C LEU A 126 -17.84 -0.92 -10.83
N ALA A 127 -17.39 -0.50 -9.65
CA ALA A 127 -15.96 -0.50 -9.35
C ALA A 127 -15.33 -1.90 -9.45
N PRO A 128 -15.92 -2.98 -8.92
CA PRO A 128 -15.39 -4.34 -9.12
C PRO A 128 -15.32 -4.76 -10.59
N LEU A 129 -16.28 -4.35 -11.42
CA LEU A 129 -16.32 -4.69 -12.85
C LEU A 129 -15.21 -3.95 -13.62
N ILE A 130 -15.02 -2.66 -13.33
CA ILE A 130 -13.93 -1.84 -13.88
C ILE A 130 -12.58 -2.42 -13.46
N LEU A 131 -12.43 -2.77 -12.17
CA LEU A 131 -11.22 -3.40 -11.64
C LEU A 131 -10.96 -4.78 -12.25
N GLY A 132 -11.99 -5.59 -12.46
CA GLY A 132 -11.87 -6.90 -13.11
C GLY A 132 -11.40 -6.79 -14.56
N LEU A 133 -11.97 -5.86 -15.33
CA LEU A 133 -11.52 -5.62 -16.69
C LEU A 133 -10.08 -5.09 -16.74
N LEU A 134 -9.75 -4.13 -15.85
CA LEU A 134 -8.40 -3.60 -15.70
C LEU A 134 -7.42 -4.71 -15.31
N ALA A 135 -7.80 -5.63 -14.41
CA ALA A 135 -6.99 -6.75 -13.98
C ALA A 135 -6.67 -7.69 -15.16
N ASN A 136 -7.63 -7.95 -16.05
CA ASN A 136 -7.37 -8.74 -17.25
C ASN A 136 -6.39 -8.06 -18.19
N GLN A 137 -6.57 -6.76 -18.48
CA GLN A 137 -5.63 -6.05 -19.35
C GLN A 137 -4.23 -5.97 -18.75
N TRP A 138 -4.15 -5.73 -17.44
CA TRP A 138 -2.90 -5.74 -16.69
C TRP A 138 -2.20 -7.11 -16.75
N LYS A 139 -2.95 -8.21 -16.58
CA LYS A 139 -2.39 -9.58 -16.65
C LYS A 139 -1.96 -9.97 -18.05
N GLN A 140 -2.65 -9.53 -19.09
CA GLN A 140 -2.23 -9.75 -20.48
C GLN A 140 -0.87 -9.09 -20.79
N ARG A 141 -0.46 -8.07 -20.02
CA ARG A 141 0.82 -7.37 -20.18
C ARG A 141 1.94 -7.89 -19.29
N GLY A 142 1.73 -8.97 -18.54
CA GLY A 142 2.73 -9.55 -17.64
C GLY A 142 2.37 -9.42 -16.16
N GLY A 143 1.47 -8.49 -15.82
CA GLY A 143 0.91 -8.40 -14.47
C GLY A 143 1.88 -7.91 -13.41
N SER A 144 2.87 -7.09 -13.77
CA SER A 144 3.77 -6.42 -12.81
C SER A 144 3.28 -5.00 -12.47
N PRO A 145 3.69 -4.40 -11.33
CA PRO A 145 3.38 -3.00 -11.02
C PRO A 145 3.85 -2.01 -12.10
N ALA A 146 4.95 -2.32 -12.80
CA ALA A 146 5.44 -1.52 -13.92
C ALA A 146 4.47 -1.58 -15.11
N ASP A 147 3.92 -2.75 -15.43
CA ASP A 147 2.95 -2.91 -16.52
C ASP A 147 1.66 -2.14 -16.24
N LEU A 148 1.23 -2.12 -14.98
CA LEU A 148 0.06 -1.34 -14.56
C LEU A 148 0.29 0.16 -14.71
N SER A 149 1.46 0.64 -14.28
CA SER A 149 1.83 2.05 -14.39
C SER A 149 1.82 2.50 -15.85
N ARG A 150 2.47 1.72 -16.73
CA ARG A 150 2.51 2.00 -18.17
C ARG A 150 1.12 1.98 -18.80
N LEU A 151 0.29 0.99 -18.45
CA LEU A 151 -1.09 0.93 -18.94
C LEU A 151 -1.90 2.17 -18.52
N LEU A 152 -1.81 2.58 -17.25
CA LEU A 152 -2.54 3.73 -16.75
C LEU A 152 -2.02 5.05 -17.33
N GLU A 153 -0.72 5.18 -17.53
CA GLU A 153 -0.10 6.31 -18.23
C GLU A 153 -0.54 6.40 -19.69
N GLU A 154 -0.63 5.27 -20.40
CA GLU A 154 -1.17 5.22 -21.77
C GLU A 154 -2.65 5.62 -21.82
N GLN A 155 -3.43 5.30 -20.79
CA GLN A 155 -4.86 5.64 -20.73
C GLN A 155 -5.12 7.04 -20.18
N LYS A 156 -4.16 7.66 -19.46
CA LYS A 156 -4.27 9.00 -18.88
C LYS A 156 -4.86 10.06 -19.80
N PRO A 157 -4.38 10.28 -21.05
CA PRO A 157 -4.94 11.32 -21.92
C PRO A 157 -6.41 11.06 -22.26
N ASN A 158 -6.78 9.79 -22.43
CA ASN A 158 -8.16 9.40 -22.70
C ASN A 158 -9.04 9.62 -21.47
N ILE A 159 -8.51 9.34 -20.27
CA ILE A 159 -9.21 9.53 -19.00
C ILE A 159 -9.49 11.01 -18.78
N GLU A 160 -8.46 11.85 -18.90
CA GLU A 160 -8.58 13.30 -18.75
C GLU A 160 -9.58 13.91 -19.73
N ALA A 161 -9.56 13.46 -21.00
CA ALA A 161 -10.51 13.92 -22.02
C ALA A 161 -11.97 13.50 -21.75
N ALA A 162 -12.16 12.37 -21.05
CA ALA A 162 -13.49 11.82 -20.76
C ALA A 162 -14.03 12.22 -19.38
N LEU A 163 -13.24 12.92 -18.54
CA LEU A 163 -13.71 13.38 -17.23
C LEU A 163 -14.93 14.30 -17.39
N PRO A 164 -15.94 14.19 -16.50
CA PRO A 164 -17.10 15.06 -16.53
C PRO A 164 -16.67 16.51 -16.29
N LYS A 165 -17.29 17.44 -17.02
CA LYS A 165 -17.03 18.88 -16.86
C LYS A 165 -17.23 19.28 -15.39
N GLY A 166 -16.21 19.90 -14.79
CA GLY A 166 -16.20 20.27 -13.37
C GLY A 166 -15.53 19.26 -12.44
N LEU A 167 -14.92 18.19 -12.98
CA LEU A 167 -14.05 17.28 -12.26
C LEU A 167 -12.69 17.20 -12.95
N SER A 168 -11.62 17.56 -12.23
CA SER A 168 -10.24 17.36 -12.65
C SER A 168 -9.56 16.30 -11.78
N LEU A 169 -8.48 15.69 -12.26
CA LEU A 169 -7.66 14.79 -11.43
C LEU A 169 -7.16 15.49 -10.15
N ALA A 170 -6.99 16.81 -10.16
CA ALA A 170 -6.62 17.59 -8.98
C ALA A 170 -7.69 17.55 -7.88
N ASP A 171 -8.97 17.53 -8.26
CA ASP A 171 -10.12 17.59 -7.35
C ASP A 171 -10.39 16.25 -6.64
N ILE A 172 -9.81 15.17 -7.17
CA ILE A 172 -9.91 13.85 -6.56
C ILE A 172 -9.15 13.86 -5.22
N PRO A 173 -9.78 13.44 -4.11
CA PRO A 173 -9.13 13.36 -2.80
C PRO A 173 -7.82 12.58 -2.87
N ASP A 174 -6.78 13.06 -2.19
CA ASP A 174 -5.55 12.28 -2.03
C ASP A 174 -5.87 10.99 -1.25
N LEU A 175 -5.73 9.84 -1.90
CA LEU A 175 -6.13 8.54 -1.35
C LEU A 175 -5.02 7.86 -0.53
N GLY A 176 -3.88 8.53 -0.37
CA GLY A 176 -2.73 8.00 0.38
C GLY A 176 -1.47 7.93 -0.45
N ALA A 177 -1.15 8.99 -1.21
CA ALA A 177 0.20 9.17 -1.71
C ALA A 177 1.15 9.34 -0.52
N GLY A 178 1.89 8.28 -0.19
CA GLY A 178 2.94 8.30 0.83
C GLY A 178 3.86 9.50 0.66
N SER A 179 4.03 10.22 1.77
CA SER A 179 5.04 11.23 2.12
C SER A 179 5.89 11.81 0.98
N LYS A 180 5.78 13.13 0.76
CA LYS A 180 6.75 13.90 -0.02
C LYS A 180 8.17 13.55 0.44
N ILE A 181 8.98 12.96 -0.44
CA ILE A 181 10.41 12.76 -0.21
C ILE A 181 11.01 14.15 0.09
N SER A 182 11.39 14.38 1.34
CA SER A 182 11.89 15.68 1.77
C SER A 182 13.25 15.93 1.11
N LYS A 183 13.57 17.21 0.86
CA LYS A 183 14.81 17.67 0.22
C LYS A 183 16.07 17.10 0.89
N THR A 184 15.97 16.76 2.17
CA THR A 184 16.99 16.11 3.00
C THR A 184 17.32 14.69 2.53
N MET A 185 16.34 13.93 2.03
CA MET A 185 16.55 12.54 1.58
C MET A 185 17.30 12.46 0.25
N LYS A 186 17.17 13.47 -0.63
CA LYS A 186 18.01 13.59 -1.84
C LYS A 186 19.48 13.82 -1.50
N VAL A 187 19.77 14.60 -0.45
CA VAL A 187 21.14 14.85 0.02
C VAL A 187 21.73 13.59 0.65
N VAL A 188 20.94 12.83 1.41
CA VAL A 188 21.38 11.56 1.99
C VAL A 188 21.65 10.51 0.91
N LEU A 189 20.81 10.43 -0.14
CA LEU A 189 21.03 9.48 -1.24
C LEU A 189 22.32 9.80 -2.03
N VAL A 190 22.59 11.09 -2.29
CA VAL A 190 23.83 11.54 -2.94
C VAL A 190 25.04 11.29 -2.03
N ALA A 191 24.93 11.55 -0.73
CA ALA A 191 26.01 11.30 0.23
C ALA A 191 26.35 9.79 0.31
N VAL A 192 25.33 8.93 0.30
CA VAL A 192 25.53 7.47 0.30
C VAL A 192 26.22 7.01 -0.99
N LEU A 193 25.82 7.52 -2.16
CA LEU A 193 26.47 7.19 -3.43
C LEU A 193 27.92 7.67 -3.51
N VAL A 194 28.21 8.87 -2.99
CA VAL A 194 29.59 9.40 -2.88
C VAL A 194 30.44 8.56 -1.93
N THR A 195 29.86 8.09 -0.83
CA THR A 195 30.57 7.26 0.16
C THR A 195 30.88 5.86 -0.40
N LEU A 196 29.97 5.28 -1.18
CA LEU A 196 30.18 4.02 -1.87
C LEU A 196 31.24 4.14 -2.98
N ALA A 197 31.24 5.24 -3.75
CA ALA A 197 32.27 5.51 -4.74
C ALA A 197 33.66 5.71 -4.10
N TYR A 198 33.73 6.40 -2.96
CA TYR A 198 34.98 6.58 -2.20
C TYR A 198 35.53 5.26 -1.65
N ARG A 199 34.63 4.38 -1.16
CA ARG A 199 35.01 3.07 -0.62
C ARG A 199 35.49 2.10 -1.70
N ALA A 200 34.87 2.13 -2.89
CA ALA A 200 35.33 1.39 -4.06
C ALA A 200 36.69 1.90 -4.58
N TYR A 201 36.96 3.20 -4.51
CA TYR A 201 38.26 3.78 -4.83
C TYR A 201 39.36 3.38 -3.83
N SER A 202 39.02 3.29 -2.53
CA SER A 202 39.99 2.92 -1.49
C SER A 202 40.39 1.45 -1.48
N ASP A 203 39.53 0.54 -1.97
CA ASP A 203 39.81 -0.91 -2.02
C ASP A 203 40.55 -1.35 -3.29
N TRP A 204 40.81 -0.43 -4.23
CA TRP A 204 41.52 -0.74 -5.48
C TRP A 204 43.04 -0.81 -5.25
N SER A 205 43.56 -2.02 -5.02
CA SER A 205 44.99 -2.31 -4.74
C SER A 205 45.83 -2.75 -5.95
N GLY A 206 45.31 -2.60 -7.17
CA GLY A 206 46.01 -2.95 -8.42
C GLY A 206 46.99 -1.86 -8.86
N SER A 207 48.16 -2.25 -9.36
CA SER A 207 49.21 -1.35 -9.87
C SER A 207 48.77 -0.64 -11.16
N GLY A 208 48.03 0.46 -10.99
CA GLY A 208 47.52 1.30 -12.07
C GLY A 208 46.28 2.06 -11.61
N LYS A 209 46.42 3.00 -10.66
CA LYS A 209 45.34 3.93 -10.32
C LYS A 209 45.02 4.76 -11.57
N PRO A 210 43.80 4.71 -12.13
CA PRO A 210 43.46 5.59 -13.24
C PRO A 210 43.40 7.03 -12.73
N ASP A 211 44.03 7.95 -13.47
CA ASP A 211 43.85 9.40 -13.31
C ASP A 211 42.43 9.79 -13.79
N ALA A 212 41.41 9.30 -13.10
CA ALA A 212 40.02 9.61 -13.38
C ALA A 212 39.58 10.77 -12.47
N LYS A 213 39.42 11.95 -13.10
CA LYS A 213 38.83 13.13 -12.46
C LYS A 213 37.44 12.78 -11.93
N LEU A 214 37.18 13.11 -10.66
CA LEU A 214 35.89 12.85 -10.02
C LEU A 214 34.74 13.40 -10.87
N PRO A 215 33.69 12.60 -11.16
CA PRO A 215 32.56 13.07 -11.94
C PRO A 215 31.85 14.19 -11.16
N THR A 216 31.56 15.28 -11.86
CA THR A 216 30.82 16.41 -11.29
C THR A 216 29.33 16.07 -11.19
N ALA A 217 28.57 16.79 -10.37
CA ALA A 217 27.12 16.57 -10.24
C ALA A 217 26.36 16.64 -11.59
N GLU A 218 26.92 17.32 -12.59
CA GLU A 218 26.39 17.38 -13.96
C GLU A 218 26.65 16.08 -14.76
N ASP A 219 27.74 15.36 -14.48
CA ASP A 219 28.05 14.08 -15.11
C ASP A 219 27.12 12.98 -14.60
N VAL A 220 26.78 12.99 -13.30
CA VAL A 220 25.87 12.03 -12.66
C VAL A 220 24.42 12.20 -13.15
N ALA A 221 24.02 13.40 -13.55
CA ALA A 221 22.70 13.66 -14.13
C ALA A 221 22.54 13.08 -15.54
N LYS A 222 23.65 12.75 -16.23
CA LYS A 222 23.64 12.20 -17.60
C LYS A 222 23.69 10.68 -17.67
N ILE A 223 24.01 9.97 -16.58
CA ILE A 223 24.15 8.50 -16.54
C ILE A 223 22.77 7.78 -16.58
N SER A 224 21.66 8.51 -16.65
CA SER A 224 20.32 7.90 -16.77
C SER A 224 19.95 7.49 -18.20
N ALA A 225 20.86 7.61 -19.17
CA ALA A 225 20.68 7.10 -20.51
C ALA A 225 21.97 6.41 -20.96
N GLU A 226 21.81 5.18 -21.44
CA GLU A 226 22.79 4.35 -22.16
C GLU A 226 23.61 3.33 -21.33
N ASP A 227 23.51 2.10 -21.83
CA ASP A 227 24.22 0.86 -21.55
C ASP A 227 23.88 0.02 -20.30
N GLY A 228 23.19 -1.09 -20.58
CA GLY A 228 22.95 -2.19 -19.66
C GLY A 228 24.17 -3.09 -19.49
N ILE A 229 24.43 -3.47 -18.24
CA ILE A 229 25.33 -4.57 -17.88
C ILE A 229 24.56 -5.56 -17.01
N ASN A 230 24.41 -6.78 -17.52
CA ASN A 230 23.95 -7.94 -16.77
C ASN A 230 25.04 -8.40 -15.80
N THR A 231 24.73 -8.40 -14.50
CA THR A 231 25.53 -9.05 -13.44
C THR A 231 24.63 -10.07 -12.73
N PRO A 232 25.13 -11.26 -12.33
CA PRO A 232 24.29 -12.37 -11.85
C PRO A 232 23.50 -12.01 -10.59
N ALA A 233 22.32 -12.61 -10.44
CA ALA A 233 21.35 -12.38 -9.38
C ALA A 233 21.97 -12.30 -7.96
N ALA A 234 22.23 -11.07 -7.50
CA ALA A 234 22.20 -10.71 -6.10
C ALA A 234 20.81 -10.12 -5.80
N ALA A 235 20.23 -10.48 -4.66
CA ALA A 235 18.89 -10.06 -4.26
C ALA A 235 18.69 -8.54 -4.43
N ASP A 236 17.60 -8.18 -5.08
CA ASP A 236 17.20 -6.80 -5.36
C ASP A 236 17.22 -5.93 -4.09
N PRO A 237 18.11 -4.92 -3.97
CA PRO A 237 18.21 -4.06 -2.80
C PRO A 237 16.94 -3.21 -2.57
N ALA A 238 16.11 -3.00 -3.60
CA ALA A 238 14.84 -2.27 -3.46
C ALA A 238 13.77 -3.08 -2.71
N ASN A 239 13.77 -4.42 -2.89
CA ASN A 239 12.82 -5.31 -2.20
C ASN A 239 13.24 -5.57 -0.74
N ALA A 240 14.55 -5.52 -0.46
CA ALA A 240 15.12 -5.61 0.89
C ALA A 240 14.74 -4.40 1.78
N LEU A 241 14.78 -3.19 1.22
CA LEU A 241 14.40 -1.96 1.91
C LEU A 241 12.89 -1.90 2.21
N ALA A 242 12.05 -2.34 1.28
CA ALA A 242 10.60 -2.40 1.48
C ALA A 242 10.19 -3.41 2.58
N GLY A 243 10.87 -4.57 2.64
CA GLY A 243 10.69 -5.53 3.72
C GLY A 243 11.12 -4.97 5.08
N PHE A 244 12.26 -4.28 5.12
CA PHE A 244 12.77 -3.64 6.34
C PHE A 244 11.87 -2.51 6.85
N GLU A 245 11.36 -1.65 5.98
CA GLU A 245 10.45 -0.56 6.35
C GLU A 245 9.14 -1.09 6.96
N LYS A 246 8.58 -2.16 6.40
CA LYS A 246 7.39 -2.80 6.96
C LYS A 246 7.68 -3.47 8.32
N ILE A 247 8.76 -4.25 8.41
CA ILE A 247 9.16 -4.97 9.63
C ILE A 247 9.48 -3.98 10.76
N SER A 248 10.19 -2.88 10.47
CA SER A 248 10.50 -1.83 11.44
C SER A 248 9.26 -1.03 11.88
N GLY A 249 8.31 -0.78 10.96
CA GLY A 249 7.03 -0.17 11.28
C GLY A 249 6.15 -1.05 12.18
N ASP A 250 6.02 -2.33 11.85
CA ASP A 250 5.28 -3.31 12.64
C ASP A 250 5.91 -3.47 14.03
N LEU A 251 7.25 -3.56 14.10
CA LEU A 251 8.00 -3.63 15.36
C LEU A 251 7.78 -2.39 16.24
N THR A 252 7.87 -1.20 15.66
CA THR A 252 7.66 0.07 16.39
C THR A 252 6.23 0.15 16.93
N THR A 253 5.24 -0.32 16.15
CA THR A 253 3.84 -0.36 16.56
C THR A 253 3.62 -1.32 17.72
N GLN A 254 4.18 -2.54 17.65
CA GLN A 254 4.11 -3.52 18.75
C GLN A 254 4.76 -2.99 20.02
N PHE A 255 5.91 -2.30 19.92
CA PHE A 255 6.55 -1.65 21.05
C PHE A 255 5.70 -0.53 21.66
N ALA A 256 5.06 0.31 20.83
CA ALA A 256 4.19 1.37 21.30
C ALA A 256 2.98 0.79 22.05
N SER A 257 2.33 -0.22 21.49
CA SER A 257 1.21 -0.90 22.14
C SER A 257 1.62 -1.62 23.43
N LEU A 258 2.79 -2.26 23.47
CA LEU A 258 3.33 -2.87 24.68
C LEU A 258 3.59 -1.81 25.75
N THR A 259 4.24 -0.71 25.39
CA THR A 259 4.51 0.41 26.29
C THR A 259 3.21 1.00 26.84
N GLU A 260 2.18 1.16 26.01
CA GLU A 260 0.86 1.63 26.43
C GLU A 260 0.21 0.67 27.43
N VAL A 261 0.14 -0.63 27.10
CA VAL A 261 -0.41 -1.66 28.00
C VAL A 261 0.32 -1.65 29.34
N LEU A 262 1.65 -1.62 29.33
CA LEU A 262 2.44 -1.60 30.55
C LEU A 262 2.26 -0.31 31.37
N ASN A 263 2.06 0.84 30.73
CA ASN A 263 1.74 2.08 31.44
C ASN A 263 0.34 2.08 32.07
N THR A 264 -0.59 1.24 31.61
CA THR A 264 -1.91 1.08 32.24
C THR A 264 -1.89 0.15 33.46
N VAL A 265 -0.82 -0.61 33.65
CA VAL A 265 -0.65 -1.48 34.82
C VAL A 265 -0.18 -0.65 36.01
N LYS A 266 -1.04 -0.55 37.04
CA LYS A 266 -0.78 0.23 38.25
C LYS A 266 -0.89 -0.59 39.54
N ASP A 267 -1.46 -1.78 39.44
CA ASP A 267 -1.79 -2.68 40.56
C ASP A 267 -1.91 -4.13 40.07
N ALA A 268 -2.05 -5.07 41.00
CA ALA A 268 -2.12 -6.51 40.69
C ALA A 268 -3.31 -6.88 39.78
N ALA A 269 -4.45 -6.19 39.87
CA ALA A 269 -5.64 -6.47 39.08
C ALA A 269 -5.47 -6.01 37.62
N SER A 270 -4.91 -4.82 37.41
CA SER A 270 -4.56 -4.31 36.09
C SER A 270 -3.42 -5.11 35.44
N ALA A 271 -2.49 -5.65 36.25
CA ALA A 271 -1.46 -6.57 35.78
C ALA A 271 -2.06 -7.86 35.25
N GLU A 272 -3.02 -8.45 35.96
CA GLU A 272 -3.73 -9.66 35.55
C GLU A 272 -4.58 -9.43 34.28
N ALA A 273 -5.24 -8.26 34.18
CA ALA A 273 -6.00 -7.87 32.99
C ALA A 273 -5.11 -7.58 31.76
N ALA A 274 -3.85 -7.18 31.97
CA ALA A 274 -2.90 -6.90 30.90
C ALA A 274 -2.25 -8.16 30.31
N ARG A 275 -2.20 -9.26 31.06
CA ARG A 275 -1.59 -10.54 30.62
C ARG A 275 -2.00 -11.00 29.21
N PRO A 276 -3.29 -11.12 28.85
CA PRO A 276 -3.68 -11.60 27.53
C PRO A 276 -3.25 -10.65 26.41
N LYS A 277 -3.19 -9.34 26.69
CA LYS A 277 -2.67 -8.36 25.72
C LYS A 277 -1.16 -8.50 25.56
N VAL A 278 -0.41 -8.67 26.65
CA VAL A 278 1.05 -8.90 26.61
C VAL A 278 1.37 -10.20 25.86
N GLU A 279 0.60 -11.28 26.07
CA GLU A 279 0.75 -12.55 25.35
C GLU A 279 0.42 -12.41 23.85
N SER A 280 -0.62 -11.65 23.51
CA SER A 280 -0.96 -11.36 22.10
C SER A 280 0.13 -10.55 21.40
N LEU A 281 0.72 -9.56 22.08
CA LEU A 281 1.84 -8.78 21.57
C LEU A 281 3.08 -9.67 21.39
N ALA A 282 3.32 -10.61 22.30
CA ALA A 282 4.38 -11.58 22.16
C ALA A 282 4.22 -12.47 20.91
N ALA A 283 2.99 -12.90 20.59
CA ALA A 283 2.70 -13.61 19.35
C ALA A 283 2.90 -12.72 18.10
N GLY A 284 2.68 -11.41 18.21
CA GLY A 284 3.02 -10.43 17.19
C GLY A 284 4.53 -10.37 16.92
N LEU A 285 5.35 -10.40 17.97
CA LEU A 285 6.81 -10.43 17.86
C LEU A 285 7.33 -11.70 17.19
N ASP A 286 6.69 -12.86 17.39
CA ASP A 286 7.06 -14.08 16.66
C ASP A 286 6.88 -13.96 15.15
N ARG A 287 5.79 -13.29 14.73
CA ARG A 287 5.52 -13.03 13.32
C ARG A 287 6.58 -12.10 12.74
N ILE A 288 6.95 -11.07 13.49
CA ILE A 288 8.00 -10.13 13.11
C ILE A 288 9.34 -10.85 13.02
N LYS A 289 9.67 -11.73 13.98
CA LYS A 289 10.88 -12.58 13.91
C LYS A 289 10.91 -13.44 12.66
N SER A 290 9.82 -14.13 12.34
CA SER A 290 9.74 -14.97 11.13
C SER A 290 9.94 -14.18 9.83
N LEU A 291 9.54 -12.90 9.82
CA LEU A 291 9.79 -11.99 8.71
C LEU A 291 11.22 -11.45 8.73
N ALA A 292 11.77 -11.18 9.92
CA ALA A 292 13.14 -10.72 10.12
C ALA A 292 14.18 -11.78 9.69
N ASP A 293 13.90 -13.06 9.90
CA ASP A 293 14.78 -14.15 9.46
C ASP A 293 14.93 -14.18 7.92
N LYS A 294 13.98 -13.60 7.19
CA LYS A 294 13.98 -13.47 5.71
C LYS A 294 14.64 -12.19 5.21
N LEU A 295 15.06 -11.29 6.09
CA LEU A 295 15.78 -10.08 5.69
C LEU A 295 17.22 -10.42 5.29
N PRO A 296 17.83 -9.68 4.34
CA PRO A 296 19.25 -9.76 4.09
C PRO A 296 20.04 -9.21 5.29
N GLU A 297 21.32 -9.58 5.38
CA GLU A 297 22.23 -9.23 6.49
C GLU A 297 22.24 -7.73 6.84
N GLU A 298 22.15 -6.86 5.83
CA GLU A 298 22.07 -5.41 6.04
C GLU A 298 20.76 -4.96 6.74
N GLY A 299 19.63 -5.61 6.41
CA GLY A 299 18.33 -5.35 7.03
C GLY A 299 18.24 -5.89 8.45
N LYS A 300 18.84 -7.06 8.70
CA LYS A 300 18.97 -7.63 10.04
C LYS A 300 19.79 -6.72 10.96
N ALA A 301 20.95 -6.24 10.50
CA ALA A 301 21.79 -5.33 11.29
C ALA A 301 21.07 -4.03 11.70
N LYS A 302 20.29 -3.43 10.79
CA LYS A 302 19.48 -2.24 11.10
C LYS A 302 18.33 -2.56 12.05
N LEU A 303 17.74 -3.75 11.95
CA LEU A 303 16.68 -4.19 12.85
C LEU A 303 17.23 -4.41 14.27
N THR A 304 18.38 -5.08 14.40
CA THR A 304 19.10 -5.27 15.67
C THR A 304 19.40 -3.93 16.34
N ALA A 305 19.87 -2.92 15.59
CA ALA A 305 20.12 -1.60 16.13
C ALA A 305 18.84 -0.93 16.68
N LEU A 306 17.71 -1.08 15.99
CA LEU A 306 16.41 -0.55 16.43
C LEU A 306 15.89 -1.29 17.67
N LEU A 307 16.02 -2.61 17.70
CA LEU A 307 15.64 -3.47 18.82
C LEU A 307 16.40 -3.06 20.09
N ASN A 308 17.72 -2.86 19.98
CA ASN A 308 18.56 -2.47 21.12
C ASN A 308 18.19 -1.11 21.70
N GLY A 309 17.85 -0.14 20.85
CA GLY A 309 17.35 1.15 21.30
C GLY A 309 16.04 1.05 22.10
N LYS A 310 15.11 0.20 21.66
CA LYS A 310 13.78 0.05 22.27
C LYS A 310 13.77 -0.88 23.48
N LEU A 311 14.62 -1.88 23.51
CA LEU A 311 14.81 -2.78 24.66
C LEU A 311 15.29 -2.05 25.91
N GLY A 312 16.13 -1.03 25.76
CA GLY A 312 16.57 -0.19 26.87
C GLY A 312 15.41 0.59 27.51
N GLU A 313 14.46 1.08 26.70
CA GLU A 313 13.26 1.76 27.19
C GLU A 313 12.30 0.78 27.89
N LEU A 314 12.13 -0.41 27.30
CA LEU A 314 11.24 -1.44 27.82
C LEU A 314 11.73 -2.00 29.16
N THR A 315 13.03 -2.29 29.28
CA THR A 315 13.64 -2.79 30.53
C THR A 315 13.40 -1.83 31.69
N LYS A 316 13.59 -0.52 31.48
CA LYS A 316 13.31 0.50 32.52
C LYS A 316 11.85 0.51 32.97
N LEU A 317 10.92 0.30 32.04
CA LEU A 317 9.49 0.29 32.34
C LEU A 317 9.09 -1.00 33.08
N ILE A 318 9.69 -2.13 32.71
CA ILE A 318 9.55 -3.40 33.40
C ILE A 318 10.09 -3.30 34.84
N GLU A 319 11.29 -2.76 35.05
CA GLU A 319 11.87 -2.56 36.38
C GLU A 319 10.95 -1.70 37.27
N LYS A 320 10.38 -0.63 36.70
CA LYS A 320 9.40 0.21 37.39
C LYS A 320 8.12 -0.55 37.77
N LEU A 321 7.64 -1.46 36.93
CA LEU A 321 6.45 -2.28 37.21
C LEU A 321 6.72 -3.40 38.21
N LEU A 322 7.89 -4.03 38.15
CA LEU A 322 8.31 -5.05 39.11
C LEU A 322 8.50 -4.47 40.52
N GLY A 323 8.78 -3.16 40.63
CA GLY A 323 8.79 -2.43 41.89
C GLY A 323 7.41 -2.22 42.53
N ILE A 324 6.31 -2.53 41.83
CA ILE A 324 4.95 -2.41 42.37
C ILE A 324 4.58 -3.70 43.13
N PRO A 325 4.23 -3.62 44.43
CA PRO A 325 3.83 -4.79 45.21
C PRO A 325 2.66 -5.55 44.56
N GLY A 326 2.82 -6.85 44.33
CA GLY A 326 1.80 -7.74 43.77
C GLY A 326 1.64 -7.73 42.25
N VAL A 327 2.31 -6.82 41.52
CA VAL A 327 2.30 -6.80 40.03
C VAL A 327 3.24 -7.84 39.45
N GLY A 328 4.46 -7.93 39.99
CA GLY A 328 5.52 -8.82 39.50
C GLY A 328 5.05 -10.27 39.35
N GLU A 329 4.53 -10.87 40.42
CA GLU A 329 4.09 -12.28 40.43
C GLU A 329 3.02 -12.61 39.37
N LYS A 330 2.25 -11.62 38.92
CA LYS A 330 1.14 -11.80 37.97
C LYS A 330 1.56 -11.60 36.52
N ILE A 331 2.46 -10.66 36.24
CA ILE A 331 2.80 -10.26 34.86
C ILE A 331 4.22 -10.66 34.44
N GLU A 332 5.10 -10.95 35.38
CA GLU A 332 6.49 -11.40 35.15
C GLU A 332 6.62 -12.54 34.12
N PRO A 333 5.83 -13.64 34.15
CA PRO A 333 5.97 -14.70 33.15
C PRO A 333 5.65 -14.24 31.73
N ALA A 334 4.67 -13.33 31.56
CA ALA A 334 4.33 -12.77 30.26
C ALA A 334 5.40 -11.76 29.78
N LEU A 335 5.94 -10.95 30.70
CA LEU A 335 7.04 -10.02 30.42
C LEU A 335 8.34 -10.74 30.04
N LYS A 336 8.68 -11.81 30.76
CA LYS A 336 9.84 -12.65 30.47
C LYS A 336 9.73 -13.27 29.08
N LEU A 337 8.55 -13.77 28.73
CA LEU A 337 8.27 -14.34 27.40
C LEU A 337 8.48 -13.31 26.29
N VAL A 338 8.05 -12.05 26.49
CA VAL A 338 8.30 -10.95 25.55
C VAL A 338 9.79 -10.62 25.45
N LEU A 339 10.49 -10.51 26.59
CA LEU A 339 11.93 -10.24 26.64
C LEU A 339 12.75 -11.34 25.95
N ASP A 340 12.39 -12.61 26.16
CA ASP A 340 13.07 -13.74 25.54
C ASP A 340 12.87 -13.74 24.01
N LYS A 341 11.67 -13.38 23.53
CA LYS A 341 11.41 -13.19 22.09
C LYS A 341 12.23 -12.04 21.52
N PHE A 342 12.32 -10.93 22.23
CA PHE A 342 13.14 -9.80 21.83
C PHE A 342 14.62 -10.17 21.68
N LYS A 343 15.18 -10.84 22.69
CA LYS A 343 16.57 -11.32 22.65
C LYS A 343 16.79 -12.32 21.52
N SER A 344 15.82 -13.19 21.24
CA SER A 344 15.91 -14.15 20.15
C SER A 344 15.89 -13.51 18.75
N MET A 345 15.51 -12.23 18.62
CA MET A 345 15.61 -11.47 17.37
C MET A 345 16.94 -10.73 17.24
N GLU A 346 17.72 -10.62 18.32
CA GLU A 346 19.05 -10.02 18.30
C GLU A 346 20.11 -11.01 17.78
N SER A 347 19.86 -12.31 17.94
CA SER A 347 20.67 -13.44 17.50
C SER A 347 20.36 -13.89 16.07
#